data_AF-A0A2G3A190-F1
#
_entry.id   AF-A0A2G3A190-F1
#
_cell.length_a   1.000
_cell.length_b   1.000
_cell.length_c   1.000
_cell.angle_alpha   90.00
_cell.angle_beta   90.00
_cell.angle_gamma   90.00
#
_symmetry.space_group_name_H-M   'P 1'
#
loop_
_entity.id
_entity.type
_entity.pdbx_description
1 polymer ?
#
loop_
_entity_poly.entity_id
_entity_poly.type
_entity_poly.pdbx_seq_one_letter_code
_entity_poly.pdbx_strand_id
1 'polypeptide(L)'
;MQSGRDLVNSLRKQATDPKLKTRYDSCLENYNDSIDDLKELPPFLKSKDYLGLNVHASAALNGPTTCDDNFSSPPAEAPQLKAASDKLVELIEIILVISILLRG
;
A
#
# COMPACT_ATOMS: atom_id res chain seq x y z
N MET A 1 0.02 10.78 -13.91
CA MET A 1 -0.02 10.72 -12.43
C MET A 1 0.93 9.62 -12.01
N GLN A 2 1.87 9.90 -11.13
CA GLN A 2 2.83 8.90 -10.62
C GLN A 2 2.11 8.02 -9.58
N SER A 3 2.18 6.69 -9.70
CA SER A 3 1.67 5.79 -8.66
C SER A 3 2.57 5.83 -7.42
N GLY A 4 2.05 5.47 -6.23
CA GLY A 4 2.85 5.41 -4.99
C GLY A 4 4.08 4.50 -5.14
N ARG A 5 3.91 3.34 -5.78
CA ARG A 5 5.00 2.42 -6.14
C ARG A 5 6.08 3.07 -7.01
N ASP A 6 5.68 3.83 -8.03
CA ASP A 6 6.66 4.47 -8.91
C ASP A 6 7.38 5.64 -8.22
N LEU A 7 6.70 6.34 -7.32
CA LEU A 7 7.30 7.34 -6.46
C LEU A 7 8.37 6.71 -5.55
N VAL A 8 8.06 5.59 -4.89
CA VAL A 8 9.05 4.81 -4.11
C VAL A 8 10.26 4.47 -4.98
N ASN A 9 10.05 3.93 -6.18
CA ASN A 9 11.14 3.56 -7.08
C ASN A 9 11.98 4.77 -7.53
N SER A 10 11.37 5.95 -7.71
CA SER A 10 12.10 7.19 -7.99
C SER A 10 12.95 7.62 -6.80
N LEU A 11 12.38 7.65 -5.59
CA LEU A 11 13.07 8.02 -4.36
C LEU A 11 14.24 7.08 -4.07
N ARG A 12 14.03 5.78 -4.22
CA ARG A 12 15.04 4.71 -4.10
C ARG A 12 16.25 4.91 -5.00
N LYS A 13 16.03 5.38 -6.24
CA LYS A 13 17.11 5.68 -7.20
C LYS A 13 17.88 6.95 -6.85
N GLN A 14 17.23 7.91 -6.20
CA GLN A 14 17.83 9.19 -5.80
C GLN A 14 18.50 9.13 -4.42
N ALA A 15 18.13 8.16 -3.57
CA ALA A 15 18.68 8.01 -2.23
C ALA A 15 20.18 7.68 -2.25
N THR A 16 20.97 8.52 -1.59
CA THR A 16 22.40 8.31 -1.35
C THR A 16 22.68 7.73 0.04
N ASP A 17 21.81 7.98 1.01
CA ASP A 17 21.88 7.38 2.35
C ASP A 17 21.50 5.88 2.26
N PRO A 18 22.38 4.96 2.71
CA PRO A 18 22.13 3.53 2.64
C PRO A 18 20.89 3.09 3.45
N LYS A 19 20.66 3.67 4.63
CA LYS A 19 19.49 3.36 5.47
C LYS A 19 18.21 3.82 4.78
N LEU A 20 18.22 5.00 4.16
CA LEU A 20 17.10 5.50 3.39
C LEU A 20 16.81 4.60 2.17
N LYS A 21 17.87 4.15 1.49
CA LYS A 21 17.75 3.23 0.35
C LYS A 21 17.12 1.89 0.75
N THR A 22 17.58 1.27 1.85
CA THR A 22 16.99 0.03 2.38
C THR A 22 15.50 0.20 2.71
N ARG A 23 15.11 1.34 3.29
CA ARG A 23 13.70 1.63 3.56
C ARG A 23 12.88 1.72 2.28
N TYR A 24 13.39 2.37 1.25
CA TYR A 24 12.70 2.43 -0.04
C TYR A 24 12.69 1.09 -0.79
N ASP A 25 13.71 0.24 -0.64
CA ASP A 25 13.67 -1.13 -1.15
C ASP A 25 12.54 -1.92 -0.45
N SER A 26 12.44 -1.86 0.89
CA SER A 26 11.35 -2.49 1.65
C SER A 26 9.97 -1.92 1.29
N CYS A 27 9.82 -0.61 1.16
CA CYS A 27 8.60 0.00 0.66
C CYS A 27 8.24 -0.51 -0.74
N LEU A 28 9.22 -0.67 -1.63
CA LEU A 28 8.95 -1.14 -2.99
C LEU A 28 8.40 -2.56 -2.99
N GLU A 29 8.93 -3.44 -2.14
CA GLU A 29 8.41 -4.80 -1.91
C GLU A 29 6.96 -4.74 -1.39
N ASN A 30 6.73 -4.03 -0.29
CA ASN A 30 5.40 -3.85 0.31
C ASN A 30 4.35 -3.27 -0.66
N TYR A 31 4.74 -2.32 -1.51
CA TYR A 31 3.86 -1.76 -2.53
C TYR A 31 3.58 -2.77 -3.66
N ASN A 32 4.53 -3.63 -4.04
CA ASN A 32 4.27 -4.67 -5.04
C ASN A 32 3.32 -5.73 -4.48
N ASP A 33 3.50 -6.16 -3.23
CA ASP A 33 2.61 -7.11 -2.57
C ASP A 33 1.18 -6.55 -2.47
N SER A 34 1.05 -5.29 -2.04
CA SER A 34 -0.24 -4.58 -2.02
C SER A 34 -0.89 -4.51 -3.40
N ILE A 35 -0.11 -4.24 -4.45
CA ILE A 35 -0.61 -4.25 -5.83
C ILE A 35 -1.12 -5.64 -6.24
N ASP A 36 -0.44 -6.71 -5.84
CA ASP A 36 -0.86 -8.06 -6.17
C ASP A 36 -2.16 -8.45 -5.45
N ASP A 37 -2.31 -8.09 -4.17
CA ASP A 37 -3.59 -8.25 -3.45
C ASP A 37 -4.73 -7.42 -4.08
N LEU A 38 -4.44 -6.18 -4.50
CA LEU A 38 -5.43 -5.31 -5.13
C LEU A 38 -5.92 -5.85 -6.49
N LYS A 39 -5.08 -6.58 -7.23
CA LYS A 39 -5.46 -7.20 -8.51
C LYS A 39 -6.45 -8.35 -8.33
N GLU A 40 -6.48 -8.98 -7.15
CA GLU A 40 -7.40 -10.08 -6.85
C GLU A 40 -8.80 -9.58 -6.41
N LEU A 41 -8.98 -8.29 -6.10
CA LEU A 41 -10.28 -7.78 -5.64
C LEU A 41 -11.42 -7.87 -6.67
N PRO A 42 -11.21 -7.52 -7.97
CA PRO A 42 -12.28 -7.60 -8.97
C PRO A 42 -12.94 -8.98 -9.11
N PRO A 43 -12.20 -10.12 -9.19
CA PRO A 43 -12.85 -11.43 -9.26
C PRO A 43 -13.66 -11.76 -8.00
N PHE A 44 -13.20 -11.44 -6.79
CA PHE A 44 -13.97 -11.63 -5.55
C PHE A 44 -15.26 -10.81 -5.53
N LEU A 45 -15.18 -9.54 -5.95
CA LEU A 45 -16.37 -8.69 -6.06
C LEU A 45 -17.39 -9.28 -7.06
N LYS A 46 -16.92 -9.76 -8.22
CA LYS A 46 -17.78 -10.34 -9.26
C LYS A 46 -18.45 -11.64 -8.83
N SER A 47 -17.74 -12.49 -8.09
CA SER A 47 -18.27 -13.75 -7.55
C SER A 47 -19.12 -13.56 -6.29
N LYS A 48 -19.26 -12.33 -5.79
CA LYS A 48 -19.89 -11.99 -4.49
C LYS A 48 -19.19 -12.64 -3.30
N ASP A 49 -17.92 -13.01 -3.46
CA ASP A 49 -17.08 -13.48 -2.37
C ASP A 49 -16.55 -12.28 -1.57
N TYR A 50 -17.44 -11.67 -0.77
CA TYR A 50 -17.09 -10.49 0.01
C TYR A 50 -16.14 -10.80 1.17
N LEU A 51 -16.01 -12.08 1.56
CA LEU A 51 -15.00 -12.50 2.52
C LEU A 51 -13.61 -12.46 1.87
N GLY A 52 -13.44 -13.04 0.68
CA GLY A 52 -12.21 -12.95 -0.10
C GLY A 52 -11.82 -11.50 -0.40
N LEU A 53 -12.81 -10.67 -0.80
CA LEU A 53 -12.64 -9.24 -1.00
C LEU A 53 -12.09 -8.54 0.26
N ASN A 54 -12.66 -8.83 1.43
CA ASN A 54 -12.23 -8.23 2.71
C ASN A 54 -10.81 -8.65 3.11
N VAL A 55 -10.49 -9.94 2.97
CA VAL A 55 -9.19 -10.50 3.33
C VAL A 55 -8.08 -9.88 2.48
N HIS A 56 -8.24 -9.85 1.15
CA HIS A 56 -7.22 -9.28 0.27
C HIS A 56 -7.13 -7.76 0.35
N ALA A 57 -8.24 -7.05 0.56
CA ALA A 57 -8.17 -5.62 0.84
C ALA A 57 -7.40 -5.34 2.15
N SER A 58 -7.59 -6.17 3.19
CA SER A 58 -6.86 -6.04 4.45
C SER A 58 -5.38 -6.35 4.30
N ALA A 59 -5.03 -7.35 3.47
CA ALA A 59 -3.65 -7.64 3.12
C ALA A 59 -3.00 -6.48 2.36
N ALA A 60 -3.70 -5.93 1.36
CA ALA A 60 -3.25 -4.77 0.60
C ALA A 60 -3.01 -3.54 1.49
N LEU A 61 -3.82 -3.35 2.55
CA LEU A 61 -3.67 -2.24 3.50
C LEU A 61 -2.31 -2.26 4.21
N ASN A 62 -1.72 -3.45 4.43
CA ASN A 62 -0.45 -3.60 5.13
C ASN A 62 0.72 -3.01 4.35
N GLY A 63 0.64 -2.95 3.01
CA GLY A 63 1.70 -2.42 2.17
C GLY A 63 2.08 -0.96 2.49
N PRO A 64 1.15 0.01 2.32
CA PRO A 64 1.41 1.41 2.64
C PRO A 64 1.70 1.64 4.12
N THR A 65 1.00 0.96 5.04
CA THR A 65 1.20 1.17 6.49
C THR A 65 2.58 0.68 6.95
N THR A 66 3.01 -0.51 6.50
CA THR A 66 4.35 -1.04 6.80
C THR A 66 5.45 -0.17 6.17
N CYS A 67 5.19 0.41 4.98
CA CYS A 67 6.11 1.37 4.39
C CYS A 67 6.32 2.59 5.29
N ASP A 68 5.25 3.19 5.82
CA ASP A 68 5.34 4.38 6.68
C ASP A 68 6.03 4.05 8.01
N ASP A 69 5.72 2.87 8.60
CA ASP A 69 6.30 2.41 9.87
C ASP A 69 7.83 2.29 9.82
N ASN A 70 8.40 2.01 8.64
CA ASN A 70 9.84 1.99 8.42
C ASN A 70 10.53 3.33 8.71
N PHE A 71 9.79 4.44 8.74
CA PHE A 71 10.31 5.80 8.94
C PHE A 71 10.08 6.38 10.34
N SER A 72 9.71 5.54 11.31
CA SER A 72 9.56 5.91 12.74
C SER A 72 10.81 6.52 13.41
N SER A 73 11.97 6.46 12.76
CA SER A 73 13.22 7.11 13.18
C SER A 73 13.95 7.73 11.98
N PRO A 74 14.83 8.74 12.19
CA PRO A 74 15.59 9.34 11.10
C PRO A 74 16.39 8.32 10.25
N PRO A 75 16.56 8.55 8.94
CA PRO A 75 16.05 9.67 8.14
C PRO A 75 14.53 9.67 7.96
N ALA A 76 13.89 10.84 8.01
CA ALA A 76 12.44 10.93 7.93
C ALA A 76 11.89 10.52 6.55
N GLU A 77 10.62 10.14 6.52
CA GLU A 77 9.91 9.85 5.29
C GLU A 77 9.80 11.10 4.39
N ALA A 78 9.82 10.88 3.08
CA ALA A 78 9.52 11.93 2.13
C ALA A 78 8.02 12.29 2.22
N PRO A 79 7.63 13.57 2.42
CA PRO A 79 6.22 13.95 2.62
C PRO A 79 5.29 13.49 1.50
N GLN A 80 5.78 13.46 0.25
CA GLN A 80 5.04 12.96 -0.90
C GLN A 80 4.79 11.46 -0.87
N LEU A 81 5.68 10.68 -0.24
CA LEU A 81 5.48 9.23 -0.06
C LEU A 81 4.40 9.00 1.00
N LYS A 82 4.50 9.70 2.14
CA LYS A 82 3.48 9.64 3.20
C LYS A 82 2.09 9.95 2.66
N ALA A 83 1.96 11.05 1.90
CA ALA A 83 0.69 11.42 1.28
C ALA A 83 0.18 10.39 0.25
N ALA A 84 1.08 9.66 -0.42
CA ALA A 84 0.69 8.58 -1.32
C ALA A 84 0.23 7.33 -0.56
N SER A 85 0.90 6.98 0.53
CA SER A 85 0.52 5.89 1.45
C SER A 85 -0.84 6.16 2.10
N ASP A 86 -1.03 7.36 2.66
CA ASP A 86 -2.30 7.77 3.30
C ASP A 86 -3.47 7.69 2.31
N LYS A 87 -3.28 8.19 1.09
CA LYS A 87 -4.31 8.11 0.05
C LYS A 87 -4.66 6.66 -0.31
N LEU A 88 -3.67 5.77 -0.36
CA LEU A 88 -3.92 4.35 -0.64
C LEU A 88 -4.66 3.68 0.52
N VAL A 89 -4.27 3.98 1.76
CA VAL A 89 -4.95 3.54 2.99
C VAL A 89 -6.43 3.94 2.95
N GLU A 90 -6.74 5.21 2.72
CA GLU A 90 -8.13 5.72 2.67
C GLU A 90 -8.97 4.98 1.61
N LEU A 91 -8.41 4.71 0.43
CA LEU A 91 -9.12 3.99 -0.64
C LEU A 91 -9.38 2.53 -0.26
N ILE A 92 -8.41 1.87 0.37
CA ILE A 92 -8.56 0.47 0.82
C ILE A 92 -9.57 0.37 1.96
N GLU A 93 -9.57 1.32 2.89
CA GLU A 93 -10.57 1.39 3.97
C GLU A 93 -12.01 1.50 3.43
N ILE A 94 -12.23 2.29 2.37
CA ILE A 94 -13.53 2.36 1.70
C ILE A 94 -13.93 0.98 1.15
N ILE A 95 -13.00 0.26 0.51
CA ILE A 95 -13.25 -1.10 -0.01
C ILE A 95 -13.59 -2.06 1.14
N LEU A 96 -12.88 -1.97 2.27
CA LEU A 96 -13.14 -2.79 3.45
C LEU A 96 -14.55 -2.54 3.98
N VAL A 97 -14.97 -1.28 4.14
CA VAL A 97 -16.35 -0.95 4.55
C VAL A 97 -17.37 -1.53 3.58
N ILE A 98 -17.17 -1.39 2.26
CA ILE A 98 -18.06 -1.96 1.24
C ILE A 98 -18.15 -3.48 1.37
N SER A 99 -17.01 -4.17 1.56
CA SER A 99 -16.98 -5.63 1.70
C SER A 99 -17.76 -6.13 2.93
N ILE A 100 -17.76 -5.35 4.02
CA ILE A 100 -18.52 -5.65 5.23
C ILE A 100 -20.02 -5.44 5.00
N LEU A 101 -20.39 -4.33 4.36
CA LEU A 101 -21.79 -3.99 4.11
C LEU A 101 -22.47 -4.95 3.12
N LEU A 102 -21.74 -5.44 2.11
CA LEU A 102 -22.28 -6.39 1.13
C LEU A 102 -22.40 -7.83 1.66
N ARG A 103 -21.72 -8.16 2.76
CA ARG A 103 -21.83 -9.46 3.43
C ARG A 103 -23.12 -9.60 4.24
N GLY A 104 -23.71 -8.48 4.68
CA GLY A 104 -24.99 -8.42 5.38
C GLY A 104 -26.18 -8.59 4.43
#